data_AF-A0A0F9EYG5-F1
#
_entry.id   AF-A0A0F9EYG5-F1
#
_cell.length_a   1.000
_cell.length_b   1.000
_cell.length_c   1.000
_cell.angle_alpha   90.00
_cell.angle_beta   90.00
_cell.angle_gamma   90.00
#
_symmetry.space_group_name_H-M   'P 1'
#
loop_
_entity.id
_entity.type
_entity.pdbx_description
1 polymer ?
#
loop_
_entity_poly.entity_id
_entity_poly.type
_entity_poly.pdbx_seq_one_letter_code
_entity_poly.pdbx_strand_id
1 'polypeptide(L)' 'MAHSPELHLELAANIAKIALQMYQAGKISQDRAINRFERALGHIDIYKAERKCMKVTFGTR' A
#
# COMPACT_ATOMS: atom_id res chain seq x y z
N MET A 1 14.60 -8.99 7.10
CA MET A 1 13.72 -8.44 8.14
C MET A 1 12.38 -8.16 7.50
N ALA A 2 11.32 -8.86 7.90
CA ALA A 2 9.97 -8.54 7.45
C ALA A 2 9.57 -7.21 8.10
N HIS A 3 9.39 -6.16 7.30
CA HIS A 3 8.87 -4.88 7.79
C HIS A 3 7.50 -5.15 8.42
N SER A 4 7.28 -4.63 9.63
CA SER A 4 6.03 -4.88 10.35
C SER A 4 4.86 -4.23 9.58
N PRO A 5 3.66 -4.83 9.62
CA PRO A 5 2.49 -4.32 8.91
C PRO A 5 2.18 -2.84 9.23
N GLU A 6 2.51 -2.38 10.43
CA GLU A 6 2.31 -0.99 10.86
C GLU A 6 3.17 -0.01 10.04
N LEU A 7 4.43 -0.36 9.75
CA LEU A 7 5.31 0.48 8.93
C LEU A 7 4.81 0.63 7.49
N HIS A 8 4.20 -0.42 6.94
CA HIS A 8 3.59 -0.36 5.61
C HIS A 8 2.37 0.56 5.58
N LEU A 9 1.53 0.52 6.62
CA LEU A 9 0.37 1.41 6.78
C LEU A 9 0.81 2.87 6.92
N GLU A 10 1.82 3.15 7.75
CA GLU A 10 2.37 4.51 7.91
C GLU A 10 2.95 5.06 6.60
N LEU A 11 3.67 4.23 5.84
CA LEU A 11 4.22 4.60 4.54
C LEU A 11 3.12 5.00 3.55
N ALA A 12 2.04 4.25 3.44
CA ALA A 12 0.97 4.62 2.53
C ALA A 12 0.16 5.83 3.00
N ALA A 13 -0.04 5.99 4.31
CA ALA A 13 -0.65 7.20 4.86
C ALA A 13 0.16 8.44 4.49
N ASN A 14 1.50 8.35 4.57
CA ASN A 14 2.39 9.43 4.13
C ASN A 14 2.28 9.70 2.62
N ILE A 15 2.25 8.66 1.78
CA ILE A 15 2.07 8.83 0.33
C ILE A 15 0.73 9.46 0.00
N ALA A 16 -0.34 9.06 0.69
CA ALA A 16 -1.68 9.64 0.56
C ALA A 16 -1.68 11.14 0.87
N LYS A 17 -1.04 11.52 1.98
CA LYS A 17 -0.90 12.91 2.42
C LYS A 17 -0.17 13.75 1.37
N ILE A 18 0.94 13.26 0.84
CA ILE A 18 1.71 13.95 -0.19
C ILE A 18 0.88 14.11 -1.48
N ALA A 19 0.18 13.06 -1.92
CA ALA A 19 -0.68 13.12 -3.10
C ALA A 19 -1.80 14.16 -2.94
N LEU A 20 -2.43 14.22 -1.77
CA LEU A 20 -3.44 15.21 -1.44
C LEU A 20 -2.88 16.64 -1.46
N GLN A 21 -1.71 16.86 -0.84
CA GLN A 21 -1.04 18.17 -0.85
C GLN A 21 -0.68 18.62 -2.27
N MET A 22 -0.21 17.69 -3.11
CA MET A 22 0.09 18.01 -4.52
C MET A 22 -1.17 18.36 -5.32
N TYR A 23 -2.30 17.70 -5.03
CA TYR A 23 -3.59 18.04 -5.64
C TYR A 23 -4.08 19.42 -5.20
N GLN A 24 -4.06 19.69 -3.89
CA GLN A 24 -4.46 20.98 -3.32
C GLN A 24 -3.59 22.14 -3.85
N ALA A 25 -2.31 21.88 -4.09
CA ALA A 25 -1.39 22.83 -4.71
C ALA A 25 -1.55 22.96 -6.24
N GLY A 26 -2.51 22.26 -6.86
CA GLY A 26 -2.74 22.27 -8.31
C GLY A 26 -1.64 21.62 -9.14
N LYS A 27 -0.70 20.89 -8.52
CA LYS A 27 0.46 20.27 -9.20
C LYS A 27 0.10 18.99 -9.93
N ILE A 28 -0.97 18.32 -9.51
CA ILE A 28 -1.50 17.11 -10.15
C ILE A 28 -3.02 17.17 -10.21
N SER A 29 -3.63 16.49 -11.19
CA SER A 29 -5.07 16.30 -11.24
C SER A 29 -5.56 15.35 -10.15
N GLN A 30 -6.86 15.43 -9.85
CA GLN A 30 -7.53 14.52 -8.91
C GLN A 30 -7.30 13.05 -9.28
N ASP A 31 -7.42 12.69 -10.56
CA ASP A 31 -7.19 11.31 -11.04
C ASP A 31 -5.75 10.83 -10.81
N ARG A 32 -4.76 11.73 -10.91
CA ARG A 32 -3.36 11.40 -10.60
C ARG A 32 -3.12 11.26 -9.11
N ALA A 33 -3.84 12.00 -8.27
CA ALA A 33 -3.77 11.85 -6.82
C ALA A 33 -4.35 10.49 -6.39
N ILE A 34 -5.53 10.12 -6.92
CA ILE A 34 -6.19 8.83 -6.67
C ILE A 34 -5.31 7.66 -7.13
N ASN A 35 -4.79 7.70 -8.36
CA ASN A 35 -3.88 6.65 -8.85
C ASN A 35 -2.63 6.45 -7.96
N ARG A 36 -2.06 7.54 -7.43
CA ARG A 36 -0.90 7.44 -6.52
C ARG A 36 -1.28 6.81 -5.18
N PHE A 37 -2.47 7.13 -4.69
CA PHE A 37 -3.03 6.53 -3.48
C PHE A 37 -3.29 5.03 -3.64
N GLU A 38 -3.95 4.63 -4.73
CA GLU A 38 -4.24 3.22 -5.02
C GLU A 38 -2.97 2.39 -5.19
N ARG A 39 -1.93 2.93 -5.83
CA ARG A 39 -0.64 2.24 -5.92
C ARG A 39 0.03 2.08 -4.57
N ALA A 40 -0.02 3.11 -3.71
CA ALA A 40 0.51 3.04 -2.36
C ALA A 40 -0.19 1.96 -1.53
N LEU A 41 -1.52 1.89 -1.60
CA LEU A 41 -2.32 0.86 -0.94
C LEU A 41 -2.09 -0.54 -1.54
N GLY A 42 -1.95 -0.66 -2.86
CA GLY A 42 -1.65 -1.92 -3.53
C GLY A 42 -0.27 -2.52 -3.17
N HIS A 43 0.64 -1.70 -2.66
CA HIS A 43 1.90 -2.16 -2.06
C HIS A 43 1.75 -2.60 -0.60
N ILE A 44 0.72 -2.15 0.11
CA ILE A 44 0.30 -2.69 1.41
C ILE A 44 -0.58 -3.91 1.18
N ASP A 45 -0.09 -4.86 0.39
CA ASP A 45 -0.76 -6.14 0.20
C ASP A 45 -0.49 -7.04 1.41
N ILE A 46 -0.92 -6.60 2.60
CA ILE A 46 -0.98 -7.40 3.83
C ILE A 46 -1.89 -8.62 3.58
N TYR A 47 -2.83 -8.52 2.63
CA TYR A 47 -3.66 -9.63 2.16
C TYR A 47 -2.93 -10.64 1.25
N LYS A 48 -1.89 -10.26 0.50
CA LYS A 48 -1.00 -11.23 -0.17
C LYS A 48 -0.01 -11.90 0.77
N ALA A 49 0.35 -11.27 1.88
CA ALA A 49 1.22 -11.89 2.88
C ALA A 49 0.54 -13.12 3.53
N GLU A 50 -0.76 -13.06 3.82
CA GLU A 50 -1.50 -14.20 4.39
C GLU A 50 -1.70 -15.35 3.40
N ARG A 51 -1.93 -15.07 2.11
CA ARG A 51 -2.05 -16.13 1.08
C ARG A 51 -0.74 -16.88 0.80
N LYS A 52 0.41 -16.26 1.07
CA LYS A 52 1.70 -16.94 0.93
C LYS A 52 2.05 -17.77 2.18
N CYS A 53 1.59 -17.36 3.35
CA CYS A 53 1.78 -18.12 4.59
C CYS A 53 0.87 -19.37 4.66
N MET A 54 -0.36 -19.30 4.15
CA MET A 54 -1.28 -20.46 4.11
C MET A 54 -0.91 -21.55 3.08
N LYS A 55 -0.02 -21.27 2.12
CA LYS A 55 0.40 -22.28 1.12
C LYS A 55 1.52 -23.21 1.61
N VAL A 56 2.07 -22.99 2.80
CA VAL A 56 3.20 -23.80 3.32
C VAL A 56 2.78 -24.79 4.41
N THR A 57 1.57 -24.68 4.98
CA THR A 57 1.15 -25.52 6.11
C THR A 57 0.07 -26.56 5.83
N PHE A 58 -0.53 -26.61 4.63
CA PHE A 58 -1.43 -27.71 4.27
C PHE A 58 -1.21 -28.19 2.84
N GLY A 59 -0.46 -29.29 2.72
CA GLY A 59 -0.48 -30.20 1.58
C GLY A 59 0.67 -30.04 0.58
N THR A 60 1.74 -30.83 0.75
CA THR A 60 1.92 -32.11 0.04
C THR A 60 3.32 -32.68 0.32
N ARG A 61 3.45 -33.44 1.42
CA ARG A 61 3.95 -34.83 1.49
C ARG A 61 4.16 -35.21 2.95
#